data_AF-A0A357B5A0-F1
#
_entry.id   AF-A0A357B5A0-F1
#
_cell.length_a   1.000
_cell.length_b   1.000
_cell.length_c   1.000
_cell.angle_alpha   90.00
_cell.angle_beta   90.00
_cell.angle_gamma   90.00
#
_symmetry.space_group_name_H-M   'P 1'
#
loop_
_entity.id
_entity.type
_entity.pdbx_description
1 polymer ?
#
loop_
_entity_poly.entity_id
_entity_poly.type
_entity_poly.pdbx_seq_one_letter_code
_entity_poly.pdbx_strand_id
1 'polypeptide(L)' 'MSGNEAIARGAFEAGVSFASAYPGTPSTEIVENIAEHYGDVIICEWAPNEKVAFEAAVGASIIGGRA' A
#
# COMPACT_ATOMS: atom_id res chain seq x y z
N MET A 1 -2.26 -3.68 -18.42
CA MET A 1 -2.59 -3.44 -17.01
C MET A 1 -3.00 -4.76 -16.39
N SER A 2 -2.19 -5.28 -15.46
CA SER A 2 -2.53 -6.41 -14.61
C SER A 2 -3.56 -5.99 -13.55
N GLY A 3 -4.15 -6.97 -12.83
CA GLY A 3 -5.04 -6.65 -11.70
C GLY A 3 -4.30 -5.91 -10.58
N ASN A 4 -3.05 -6.28 -10.31
CA ASN A 4 -2.23 -5.66 -9.28
C ASN A 4 -1.86 -4.21 -9.63
N GLU A 5 -1.49 -3.97 -10.90
CA GLU A 5 -1.26 -2.62 -11.44
C GLU A 5 -2.53 -1.75 -11.35
N ALA A 6 -3.70 -2.32 -11.63
CA ALA A 6 -4.97 -1.61 -11.54
C ALA A 6 -5.33 -1.22 -10.10
N ILE A 7 -5.05 -2.08 -9.11
CA ILE A 7 -5.23 -1.77 -7.69
C ILE A 7 -4.26 -0.67 -7.25
N ALA A 8 -2.99 -0.76 -7.63
CA ALA A 8 -1.99 0.27 -7.33
C ALA A 8 -2.41 1.64 -7.88
N ARG A 9 -2.88 1.67 -9.14
CA ARG A 9 -3.43 2.88 -9.76
C ARG A 9 -4.66 3.41 -9.01
N GLY A 10 -5.57 2.52 -8.65
CA GLY A 10 -6.79 2.89 -7.91
C GLY A 10 -6.48 3.49 -6.54
N ALA A 11 -5.49 2.95 -5.81
CA ALA A 11 -5.04 3.49 -4.54
C ALA A 11 -4.51 4.93 -4.71
N PHE A 12 -3.68 5.17 -5.72
CA PHE A 12 -3.20 6.51 -6.06
C PHE A 12 -4.33 7.49 -6.40
N GLU A 13 -5.24 7.11 -7.29
CA GLU A 13 -6.37 7.97 -7.67
C GLU A 13 -7.35 8.22 -6.51
N ALA A 14 -7.43 7.30 -5.54
CA ALA A 14 -8.24 7.45 -4.34
C ALA A 14 -7.59 8.34 -3.25
N GLY A 15 -6.36 8.81 -3.47
CA GLY A 15 -5.61 9.64 -2.54
C GLY A 15 -5.08 8.86 -1.33
N VAL A 16 -4.73 7.59 -1.51
CA VAL A 16 -3.95 6.84 -0.50
C VAL A 16 -2.61 7.52 -0.31
N SER A 17 -2.20 7.70 0.94
CA SER A 17 -0.95 8.39 1.31
C SER A 17 0.06 7.47 2.01
N PHE A 18 -0.39 6.29 2.44
CA PHE A 18 0.44 5.28 3.10
C PHE A 18 -0.01 3.88 2.67
N ALA A 19 0.92 2.95 2.46
CA ALA A 19 0.62 1.56 2.15
C ALA A 19 1.61 0.64 2.88
N SER A 20 1.09 -0.28 3.69
CA SER A 20 1.89 -1.29 4.41
C SER A 20 1.44 -2.68 4.01
N ALA A 21 2.39 -3.57 3.75
CA ALA A 21 2.10 -4.94 3.32
C ALA A 21 3.08 -5.94 3.94
N TYR A 22 2.72 -7.22 3.89
CA TYR A 22 3.62 -8.35 4.13
C TYR A 22 3.74 -9.16 2.84
N PRO A 23 4.95 -9.61 2.44
CA PRO A 23 5.10 -10.34 1.19
C PRO A 23 4.29 -11.65 1.16
N GLY A 24 3.48 -11.82 0.11
CA GLY A 24 2.66 -13.00 -0.09
C GLY A 24 1.96 -12.97 -1.45
N THR A 25 2.19 -13.99 -2.28
CA THR A 25 1.46 -14.14 -3.55
C THR A 25 -0.02 -14.43 -3.26
N PRO A 26 -0.97 -13.83 -3.99
CA PRO A 26 -0.80 -13.07 -5.24
C PRO A 26 -0.70 -11.53 -5.06
N SER A 27 -0.58 -11.01 -3.84
CA SER A 27 -0.72 -9.57 -3.54
C SER A 27 0.59 -8.77 -3.46
N THR A 28 1.76 -9.43 -3.40
CA THR A 28 3.08 -8.75 -3.28
C THR A 28 3.24 -7.64 -4.32
N GLU A 29 2.89 -7.93 -5.57
CA GLU A 29 3.09 -6.99 -6.67
C GLU A 29 2.28 -5.70 -6.52
N ILE A 30 1.21 -5.68 -5.72
CA ILE A 30 0.39 -4.47 -5.55
C ILE A 30 1.25 -3.36 -4.91
N VAL A 31 1.87 -3.63 -3.77
CA VAL A 31 2.68 -2.61 -3.07
C VAL A 31 3.98 -2.32 -3.81
N GLU A 32 4.52 -3.29 -4.55
CA GLU A 32 5.68 -3.06 -5.43
C GLU A 32 5.33 -2.09 -6.56
N ASN A 33 4.17 -2.27 -7.21
CA ASN A 33 3.67 -1.33 -8.21
C ASN A 33 3.39 0.05 -7.62
N ILE A 34 2.89 0.13 -6.37
CA ILE A 34 2.73 1.43 -5.69
C ILE A 34 4.10 2.08 -5.46
N ALA A 35 5.06 1.35 -4.92
CA ALA A 35 6.39 1.88 -4.62
C ALA A 35 7.13 2.32 -5.90
N GLU A 36 7.00 1.56 -7.00
CA GLU A 36 7.66 1.86 -8.27
C GLU A 36 7.05 3.07 -8.99
N HIS A 37 5.72 3.20 -9.01
CA HIS A 37 5.04 4.19 -9.86
C HIS A 37 4.47 5.39 -9.09
N TYR A 38 4.24 5.26 -7.79
CA TYR A 38 3.56 6.29 -6.97
C TYR A 38 4.27 6.53 -5.62
N GLY A 39 5.49 6.01 -5.43
CA GLY A 39 6.26 6.11 -4.18
C GLY A 39 6.71 7.53 -3.80
N ASP A 40 6.58 8.50 -4.70
CA ASP A 40 6.77 9.93 -4.44
C ASP A 40 5.55 10.58 -3.75
N VAL A 41 4.38 9.96 -3.86
CA VAL A 41 3.11 10.43 -3.27
C VAL A 41 2.64 9.51 -2.12
N ILE A 42 2.90 8.21 -2.22
CA ILE A 42 2.46 7.20 -1.27
C ILE A 42 3.67 6.63 -0.53
N ILE A 43 3.67 6.74 0.81
CA ILE A 43 4.70 6.10 1.62
C ILE A 43 4.45 4.60 1.65
N CYS A 44 5.42 3.80 1.22
CA CYS A 44 5.31 2.33 1.21
C CYS A 44 6.26 1.69 2.20
N GLU A 45 5.82 0.64 2.89
CA GLU A 45 6.66 -0.17 3.75
C GLU A 45 6.35 -1.67 3.67
N TRP A 46 7.35 -2.48 4.01
CA TRP A 46 7.18 -3.90 4.30
C TRP A 46 7.15 -4.14 5.81
N ALA A 47 6.05 -4.71 6.28
CA ALA A 47 5.88 -5.13 7.66
C ALA A 47 6.51 -6.51 7.91
N PRO A 48 6.79 -6.90 9.16
CA PRO A 48 7.28 -8.25 9.51
C PRO A 48 6.20 -9.36 9.44
N ASN A 49 4.92 -9.00 9.42
CA ASN A 49 3.77 -9.90 9.23
C ASN A 49 2.50 -9.09 8.93
N GLU A 50 1.41 -9.77 8.56
CA GLU A 50 0.12 -9.17 8.18
C GLU A 50 -0.51 -8.37 9.33
N LYS A 51 -0.33 -8.84 10.57
CA LYS A 51 -0.87 -8.16 11.76
C LYS A 51 -0.23 -6.79 11.94
N VAL A 52 1.10 -6.70 11.79
CA VAL A 52 1.82 -5.42 11.88
C VAL A 52 1.51 -4.53 10.68
N ALA A 53 1.36 -5.08 9.47
CA ALA A 53 0.97 -4.31 8.28
C ALA A 53 -0.39 -3.61 8.51
N PHE A 54 -1.35 -4.36 9.04
CA PHE A 54 -2.68 -3.84 9.36
C PHE A 54 -2.63 -2.76 10.45
N GLU A 55 -1.90 -2.99 11.55
CA GLU A 55 -1.77 -2.00 12.64
C GLU A 55 -1.11 -0.70 12.16
N ALA A 56 -0.12 -0.78 11.28
CA ALA A 56 0.52 0.41 10.69
C ALA A 56 -0.45 1.21 9.82
N ALA A 57 -1.22 0.54 8.95
CA ALA A 57 -2.24 1.19 8.11
C ALA A 57 -3.36 1.82 8.95
N VAL A 58 -3.78 1.16 10.05
CA VAL A 58 -4.74 1.73 11.02
C VAL A 58 -4.16 2.99 11.68
N GLY A 59 -2.88 2.98 12.08
CA GLY A 59 -2.21 4.15 12.64
C GLY A 59 -2.23 5.35 11.68
N ALA A 60 -1.90 5.12 10.41
CA ALA A 60 -1.99 6.15 9.36
C ALA A 60 -3.43 6.64 9.15
N SER A 61 -4.41 5.76 9.25
CA SER A 61 -5.83 6.11 9.13
C SER A 61 -6.33 6.99 10.28
N ILE A 62 -5.89 6.72 11.52
CA ILE A 62 -6.29 7.49 12.71
C ILE A 62 -5.86 8.95 12.63
N ILE A 63 -4.70 9.23 12.02
CA ILE A 63 -4.20 10.60 11.84
C ILE A 63 -4.80 11.32 10.62
N GLY A 64 -5.78 10.69 9.95
CA GLY A 64 -6.51 11.26 8.81
C GLY A 64 -5.93 10.93 7.43
N GLY A 65 -4.90 10.09 7.35
CA GLY A 65 -4.42 9.54 6.08
C GLY A 65 -5.38 8.50 5.52
N ARG A 66 -5.33 8.26 4.21
CA ARG A 66 -5.92 7.05 3.61
C ARG A 66 -4.80 6.02 3.47
N ALA A 67 -5.04 4.82 4.00
CA ALA A 67 -4.07 3.75 4.10
C ALA A 67 -4.69 2.38 3.89
#